data_AF-A0A8J3NH49-F1
#
_entry.id   AF-A0A8J3NH49-F1
#
_cell.length_a   1.000
_cell.length_b   1.000
_cell.length_c   1.000
_cell.angle_alpha   90.00
_cell.angle_beta   90.00
_cell.angle_gamma   90.00
#
_symmetry.space_group_name_H-M   'P 1'
#
loop_
_entity.id
_entity.type
_entity.pdbx_description
1 polymer ?
#
loop_
_entity_poly.entity_id
_entity_poly.type
_entity_poly.pdbx_seq_one_letter_code
_entity_poly.pdbx_strand_id
1 'polypeptide(L)'
;MLKPAWYLTDTDWFAQLADAPRLHPDGQAVIGQVAELFGDESYFNPAKTVATVHVMLLAAEHLGDVITHTAAQHDLAQLARLVGGLNLVQAHLTQIVQGLAEHINRHAFAGSATIPAAAAKALTDCLSQAGASGEVAAGYLKETHLSMPR
;
A
#
# COMPACT_ATOMS: atom_id res chain seq x y z
N MET A 1 7.74 2.02 13.45
CA MET A 1 7.93 1.53 12.06
C MET A 1 7.84 0.00 12.08
N LEU A 2 6.90 -0.56 11.31
CA LEU A 2 6.69 -2.01 11.20
C LEU A 2 7.98 -2.72 10.75
N LYS A 3 8.38 -3.77 11.47
CA LYS A 3 9.58 -4.56 11.12
C LYS A 3 9.31 -5.32 9.81
N PRO A 4 10.25 -5.35 8.84
CA PRO A 4 10.08 -6.09 7.58
C PRO A 4 9.62 -7.54 7.78
N ALA A 5 10.14 -8.22 8.80
CA ALA A 5 9.76 -9.58 9.19
C ALA A 5 8.26 -9.75 9.56
N TRP A 6 7.53 -8.67 9.79
CA TRP A 6 6.10 -8.72 10.11
C TRP A 6 5.23 -8.91 8.87
N TYR A 7 5.57 -8.32 7.73
CA TYR A 7 4.74 -8.37 6.51
C TYR A 7 5.41 -9.05 5.33
N LEU A 8 6.74 -9.19 5.33
CA LEU A 8 7.43 -10.08 4.42
C LEU A 8 7.21 -11.52 4.89
N THR A 9 6.55 -12.31 4.05
CA THR A 9 6.74 -13.77 4.10
C THR A 9 8.17 -14.05 3.59
N ASP A 10 8.83 -15.13 4.01
CA ASP A 10 10.22 -15.47 3.60
C ASP A 10 10.40 -15.68 2.09
N THR A 11 9.38 -15.37 1.30
CA THR A 11 9.31 -15.57 -0.14
C THR A 11 9.19 -14.21 -0.79
N ASP A 12 10.19 -13.84 -1.61
CA ASP A 12 10.13 -12.63 -2.43
C ASP A 12 8.88 -12.72 -3.32
N TRP A 13 7.88 -11.91 -2.96
CA TRP A 13 6.57 -11.88 -3.58
C TRP A 13 6.65 -11.65 -5.09
N PHE A 14 7.60 -10.81 -5.52
CA PHE A 14 7.82 -10.51 -6.94
C PHE A 14 8.55 -11.65 -7.65
N ALA A 15 9.45 -12.36 -6.95
CA ALA A 15 10.16 -13.52 -7.52
C ALA A 15 9.25 -14.73 -7.80
N GLN A 16 8.10 -14.83 -7.13
CA GLN A 16 7.12 -15.92 -7.34
C GLN A 16 6.35 -15.82 -8.67
N LEU A 17 6.50 -14.70 -9.38
CA LEU A 17 5.73 -14.38 -10.59
C LEU A 17 6.67 -14.08 -11.76
N ALA A 18 7.56 -15.02 -12.09
CA ALA A 18 8.52 -14.88 -13.18
C ALA A 18 7.85 -14.57 -14.53
N ASP A 19 6.66 -15.13 -14.74
CA ASP A 19 5.83 -15.00 -15.96
C ASP A 19 4.75 -13.91 -15.85
N ALA A 20 4.69 -13.15 -14.75
CA ALA A 20 3.76 -12.02 -14.70
C ALA A 20 3.99 -11.11 -15.90
N PRO A 21 2.91 -10.57 -16.51
CA PRO A 21 3.02 -9.69 -17.66
C PRO A 21 3.99 -8.55 -17.33
N ARG A 22 5.20 -8.65 -17.85
CA ARG A 22 6.10 -7.50 -17.89
C ARG A 22 5.51 -6.61 -18.95
N LEU A 23 5.24 -5.37 -18.57
CA LEU A 23 4.69 -4.40 -19.49
C LEU A 23 5.53 -4.43 -20.78
N HIS A 24 4.84 -4.61 -21.91
CA HIS A 24 5.45 -4.63 -23.25
C HIS A 24 6.31 -3.36 -23.43
N PRO A 25 7.27 -3.29 -24.37
CA PRO A 25 8.01 -2.06 -24.67
C PRO A 25 7.17 -0.77 -24.78
N ASP A 26 5.89 -0.83 -25.20
CA ASP A 26 4.97 0.33 -25.18
C ASP A 26 4.36 0.59 -23.78
N GLY A 27 4.24 -0.42 -22.93
CA GLY A 27 3.91 -0.31 -21.52
C GLY A 27 5.08 0.17 -20.64
N GLN A 28 6.33 0.11 -21.13
CA GLN A 28 7.46 0.83 -20.53
C GLN A 28 7.27 2.35 -20.62
N ALA A 29 6.49 2.86 -21.57
CA ALA A 29 6.08 4.27 -21.57
C ALA A 29 5.07 4.58 -20.45
N VAL A 30 4.26 3.61 -20.02
CA VAL A 30 3.35 3.76 -18.87
C VAL A 30 4.13 3.66 -17.56
N ILE A 31 5.06 2.70 -17.41
CA ILE A 31 6.02 2.72 -16.29
C ILE A 31 6.86 3.98 -16.35
N GLY A 32 7.25 4.46 -17.53
CA GLY A 32 8.01 5.69 -17.73
C GLY A 32 7.22 6.92 -17.32
N GLN A 33 5.93 7.01 -17.66
CA GLN A 33 5.03 8.09 -17.23
C GLN A 33 4.72 8.01 -15.73
N VAL A 34 4.55 6.81 -15.19
CA VAL A 34 4.41 6.57 -13.74
C VAL A 34 5.73 6.94 -13.06
N ALA A 35 6.87 6.51 -13.58
CA ALA A 35 8.20 6.82 -13.08
C ALA A 35 8.60 8.27 -13.33
N GLU A 36 8.00 9.01 -14.27
CA GLU A 36 8.16 10.46 -14.45
C GLU A 36 7.20 11.22 -13.54
N LEU A 37 5.99 10.69 -13.32
CA LEU A 37 5.06 11.17 -12.29
C LEU A 37 5.68 11.06 -10.89
N PHE A 38 6.44 9.98 -10.66
CA PHE A 38 7.09 9.63 -9.40
C PHE A 38 8.61 9.88 -9.36
N GLY A 39 9.23 10.31 -10.45
CA GLY A 39 10.69 10.39 -10.59
C GLY A 39 11.21 11.81 -10.78
N ASP A 40 12.47 11.95 -10.39
CA ASP A 40 13.32 13.15 -10.30
C ASP A 40 12.90 14.27 -9.34
N GLU A 41 11.64 14.34 -8.89
CA GLU A 41 11.24 15.33 -7.88
C GLU A 41 11.02 14.70 -6.51
N SER A 42 11.80 15.14 -5.52
CA SER A 42 11.71 14.73 -4.11
C SER A 42 10.45 15.26 -3.38
N TYR A 43 9.43 15.73 -4.09
CA TYR A 43 8.23 16.33 -3.51
C TYR A 43 6.96 15.95 -4.27
N PHE A 44 5.90 15.63 -3.51
CA PHE A 44 4.54 15.48 -4.04
C PHE A 44 3.89 16.85 -4.13
N ASN A 45 3.53 17.28 -5.34
CA ASN A 45 2.65 18.43 -5.53
C ASN A 45 1.17 17.96 -5.57
N PRO A 46 0.18 18.86 -5.41
CA PRO A 46 -1.24 18.47 -5.38
C PRO A 46 -1.68 17.64 -6.59
N ALA A 47 -1.23 17.98 -7.80
CA ALA A 47 -1.59 17.26 -9.02
C ALA A 47 -1.00 15.84 -9.04
N LYS A 48 0.26 15.68 -8.62
CA LYS A 48 0.93 14.38 -8.47
C LYS A 48 0.25 13.52 -7.41
N THR A 49 -0.14 14.09 -6.27
CA THR A 49 -0.90 13.38 -5.22
C THR A 49 -2.24 12.88 -5.76
N VAL A 50 -3.01 13.72 -6.44
CA VAL A 50 -4.31 13.32 -7.02
C VAL A 50 -4.14 12.22 -8.06
N ALA A 51 -3.18 12.36 -8.98
CA ALA A 51 -2.91 11.35 -10.00
C ALA A 51 -2.51 10.00 -9.38
N THR A 52 -1.65 10.03 -8.36
CA THR A 52 -1.23 8.83 -7.62
C THR A 52 -2.40 8.11 -6.99
N VAL A 53 -3.23 8.84 -6.24
CA VAL A 53 -4.41 8.29 -5.58
C VAL A 53 -5.36 7.71 -6.62
N HIS A 54 -5.55 8.39 -7.76
CA HIS A 54 -6.42 7.91 -8.82
C HIS A 54 -5.95 6.58 -9.42
N VAL A 55 -4.64 6.45 -9.72
CA VAL A 55 -4.07 5.18 -10.21
C VAL A 55 -4.22 4.06 -9.19
N MET A 56 -3.98 4.34 -7.90
CA MET A 56 -4.16 3.35 -6.83
C MET A 56 -5.62 2.90 -6.71
N LEU A 57 -6.58 3.82 -6.84
CA LEU A 57 -8.01 3.51 -6.80
C LEU A 57 -8.44 2.65 -7.99
N LEU A 58 -8.01 2.99 -9.22
CA LEU A 58 -8.30 2.18 -10.41
C LEU A 58 -7.77 0.75 -10.27
N ALA A 59 -6.55 0.60 -9.73
CA ALA A 59 -5.98 -0.72 -9.47
C ALA A 59 -6.79 -1.50 -8.43
N ALA A 60 -7.23 -0.84 -7.35
CA ALA A 60 -8.06 -1.47 -6.32
C ALA A 60 -9.45 -1.86 -6.83
N GLU A 61 -10.10 -1.00 -7.62
CA GLU A 61 -11.40 -1.27 -8.25
C GLU A 61 -11.30 -2.48 -9.18
N HIS A 62 -10.30 -2.49 -10.07
CA HIS A 62 -10.09 -3.61 -10.98
C HIS A 62 -9.86 -4.92 -10.22
N LEU A 63 -9.08 -4.89 -9.14
CA LEU A 63 -8.86 -6.06 -8.31
C LEU A 63 -10.15 -6.54 -7.63
N GLY A 64 -10.96 -5.62 -7.12
CA GLY A 64 -12.27 -5.92 -6.53
C GLY A 64 -13.23 -6.56 -7.54
N ASP A 65 -13.29 -6.04 -8.76
CA ASP A 65 -14.14 -6.57 -9.83
C ASP A 65 -13.74 -7.99 -10.24
N VAL A 66 -12.44 -8.25 -10.40
CA VAL A 66 -11.91 -9.58 -10.72
C VAL A 66 -12.28 -10.59 -9.62
N ILE A 67 -12.07 -10.24 -8.35
CA ILE A 67 -12.47 -11.12 -7.24
C ILE A 67 -13.98 -11.38 -7.25
N THR A 68 -14.78 -10.36 -7.53
CA THR A 68 -16.26 -10.46 -7.46
C THR A 68 -16.83 -11.28 -8.61
N HIS A 69 -16.28 -11.14 -9.82
CA HIS A 69 -16.90 -11.65 -11.04
C HIS A 69 -16.18 -12.85 -11.66
N THR A 70 -14.91 -13.10 -11.34
CA THR A 70 -14.13 -14.20 -11.92
C THR A 70 -13.58 -15.18 -10.88
N ALA A 71 -14.08 -15.14 -9.63
CA ALA A 71 -13.65 -16.06 -8.55
C ALA A 71 -13.58 -17.53 -8.97
N ALA A 72 -14.57 -18.03 -9.73
CA ALA A 72 -14.63 -19.42 -10.17
C ALA A 72 -13.52 -19.81 -11.17
N GLN A 73 -12.82 -18.84 -11.76
CA GLN A 73 -11.73 -19.04 -12.70
C GLN A 73 -10.36 -19.09 -12.01
N HIS A 74 -10.31 -18.86 -10.69
CA HIS A 74 -9.08 -18.77 -9.93
C HIS A 74 -8.84 -20.01 -9.06
N ASP A 75 -7.59 -20.48 -9.03
CA ASP A 75 -7.19 -21.58 -8.16
C ASP A 75 -6.76 -21.10 -6.76
N LEU A 76 -6.58 -22.04 -5.84
CA LEU A 76 -6.15 -21.74 -4.47
C LEU A 76 -4.77 -21.09 -4.41
N ALA A 77 -3.88 -21.39 -5.36
CA ALA A 77 -2.57 -20.76 -5.42
C ALA A 77 -2.71 -19.27 -5.79
N GLN A 78 -3.59 -18.92 -6.74
CA GLN A 78 -3.92 -17.54 -7.09
C GLN A 78 -4.59 -16.79 -5.93
N LEU A 79 -5.44 -17.45 -5.14
CA LEU A 79 -6.01 -16.87 -3.94
C LEU A 79 -4.94 -16.63 -2.85
N ALA A 80 -4.07 -17.60 -2.58
CA ALA A 80 -2.96 -17.45 -1.64
C ALA A 80 -2.04 -16.32 -2.04
N ARG A 81 -1.80 -16.20 -3.35
CA ARG A 81 -1.06 -15.11 -3.95
C ARG A 81 -1.73 -13.75 -3.69
N LEU A 82 -3.01 -13.63 -4.01
CA LEU A 82 -3.76 -12.41 -3.80
C LEU A 82 -3.76 -11.95 -2.33
N VAL A 83 -3.99 -12.87 -1.39
CA VAL A 83 -3.96 -12.56 0.05
C VAL A 83 -2.56 -12.11 0.49
N GLY A 84 -1.50 -12.72 -0.03
CA GLY A 84 -0.11 -12.30 0.21
C GLY A 84 0.16 -10.88 -0.31
N GLY A 85 -0.29 -10.56 -1.53
CA GLY A 85 -0.19 -9.21 -2.10
C GLY A 85 -0.99 -8.17 -1.31
N LEU A 86 -2.21 -8.49 -0.89
CA LEU A 86 -3.04 -7.61 -0.04
C LEU A 86 -2.38 -7.34 1.32
N ASN A 87 -1.75 -8.34 1.93
CA ASN A 87 -0.98 -8.15 3.16
C ASN A 87 0.14 -7.11 2.97
N LEU A 88 0.88 -7.18 1.86
CA LEU A 88 1.95 -6.23 1.55
C LEU A 88 1.41 -4.80 1.36
N VAL A 89 0.34 -4.64 0.57
CA VAL A 89 -0.31 -3.34 0.37
C VAL A 89 -0.78 -2.76 1.70
N GLN A 90 -1.47 -3.57 2.52
CA GLN A 90 -1.96 -3.15 3.82
C GLN A 90 -0.83 -2.74 4.77
N ALA A 91 0.28 -3.48 4.78
CA ALA A 91 1.44 -3.16 5.60
C ALA A 91 2.09 -1.83 5.18
N HIS A 92 2.25 -1.58 3.88
CA HIS A 92 2.81 -0.32 3.39
C HIS A 92 1.88 0.87 3.67
N LEU A 93 0.56 0.71 3.47
CA LEU A 93 -0.42 1.74 3.86
C LEU A 93 -0.35 2.05 5.35
N THR A 94 -0.22 1.01 6.18
CA THR A 94 -0.07 1.16 7.63
C THR A 94 1.19 1.94 7.99
N GLN A 95 2.33 1.64 7.35
CA GLN A 95 3.58 2.37 7.54
C GLN A 95 3.44 3.85 7.15
N ILE A 96 2.78 4.14 6.03
CA ILE A 96 2.53 5.52 5.57
C ILE A 96 1.70 6.26 6.63
N VAL A 97 0.60 5.67 7.11
CA VAL A 97 -0.27 6.27 8.13
C VAL A 97 0.48 6.56 9.43
N GLN A 98 1.29 5.61 9.91
CA GLN A 98 2.13 5.80 11.10
C GLN A 98 3.19 6.89 10.88
N GLY A 99 3.81 6.94 9.69
CA GLY A 99 4.75 7.99 9.33
C GLY A 99 4.09 9.37 9.30
N LEU A 100 2.84 9.47 8.83
CA LEU A 100 2.07 10.73 8.90
C LEU A 100 1.82 11.16 10.34
N ALA A 101 1.43 10.23 11.23
CA ALA A 101 1.25 10.52 12.65
C ALA A 101 2.54 11.07 13.27
N GLU A 102 3.68 10.44 12.97
CA GLU A 102 5.00 10.86 13.45
C GLU A 102 5.39 12.24 12.92
N HIS A 103 5.19 12.51 11.63
CA HIS A 103 5.48 13.81 11.03
C HIS A 103 4.59 14.93 11.59
N ILE A 104 3.32 14.66 11.89
CA ILE A 104 2.42 15.64 12.53
C ILE A 104 2.88 15.92 13.95
N ASN A 105 3.17 14.88 14.73
CA ASN A 105 3.65 15.03 16.11
C ASN A 105 4.97 15.81 16.20
N ARG A 106 5.84 15.67 15.19
CA ARG A 106 7.12 16.40 15.09
C ARG A 106 6.99 17.78 14.46
N HIS A 107 5.80 18.20 14.02
CA HIS A 107 5.59 19.41 13.24
C HIS A 107 6.54 19.51 12.02
N ALA A 108 6.69 18.40 11.29
CA ALA A 108 7.62 18.30 10.17
C ALA A 108 7.10 18.90 8.85
N PHE A 109 5.80 19.21 8.76
CA PHE A 109 5.20 19.80 7.56
C PHE A 109 5.32 21.32 7.55
N ALA A 110 5.54 21.91 6.37
CA ALA A 110 5.51 23.36 6.24
C ALA A 110 4.15 23.91 6.71
N GLY A 111 4.18 24.91 7.60
CA GLY A 111 2.97 25.49 8.20
C GLY A 111 2.38 24.70 9.38
N SER A 112 2.92 23.54 9.77
CA SER A 112 2.35 22.78 10.89
C SER A 112 2.49 23.45 12.26
N ALA A 113 3.34 24.48 12.37
CA ALA A 113 3.45 25.33 13.56
C ALA A 113 2.19 26.17 13.82
N THR A 114 1.33 26.38 12.80
CA THR A 114 0.07 27.12 12.94
C THR A 114 -1.10 26.23 13.34
N ILE A 115 -0.90 24.90 13.40
CA ILE A 115 -1.94 23.96 13.83
C ILE A 115 -2.11 24.09 15.35
N PRO A 116 -3.33 24.32 15.86
CA PRO A 116 -3.57 24.34 17.29
C PRO A 116 -3.13 23.02 17.95
N ALA A 117 -2.47 23.10 19.11
CA ALA A 117 -1.92 21.92 19.78
C ALA A 117 -2.95 20.81 20.02
N ALA A 118 -4.19 21.17 20.37
CA ALA A 118 -5.28 20.21 20.54
C ALA A 118 -5.64 19.49 19.22
N ALA A 119 -5.61 20.19 18.09
CA ALA A 119 -5.89 19.61 16.77
C ALA A 119 -4.72 18.71 16.30
N ALA A 120 -3.48 19.14 16.51
CA ALA A 120 -2.30 18.33 16.20
C ALA A 120 -2.29 17.01 16.99
N LYS A 121 -2.66 17.07 18.28
CA LYS A 121 -2.84 15.89 19.12
C LYS A 121 -3.94 14.97 18.60
N ALA A 122 -5.13 15.50 18.33
CA ALA A 122 -6.25 14.70 17.81
C ALA A 122 -5.91 14.02 16.47
N LEU A 123 -5.22 14.71 15.56
CA LEU A 123 -4.75 14.13 14.30
C LEU A 123 -3.75 13.01 14.53
N THR A 124 -2.77 13.23 15.41
CA THR A 124 -1.77 12.22 15.78
C THR A 124 -2.43 10.98 16.38
N ASP A 125 -3.38 11.16 17.30
CA ASP A 125 -4.09 10.07 17.97
C ASP A 125 -4.92 9.26 16.96
N CYS A 126 -5.69 9.94 16.09
CA CYS A 126 -6.48 9.28 15.04
C CYS A 126 -5.62 8.48 14.06
N LEU A 127 -4.52 9.06 13.57
CA LEU A 127 -3.62 8.38 12.64
C LEU A 127 -2.86 7.23 13.32
N SER A 128 -2.47 7.40 14.57
CA SER A 128 -1.84 6.33 15.35
C SER A 128 -2.80 5.16 15.55
N GLN A 129 -4.07 5.45 15.86
CA GLN A 129 -5.11 4.43 16.00
C GLN A 129 -5.39 3.73 14.66
N ALA A 130 -5.50 4.48 13.56
CA ALA A 130 -5.66 3.91 12.23
C ALA A 130 -4.47 3.01 11.85
N GLY A 131 -3.25 3.44 12.19
CA GLY A 131 -2.04 2.63 12.06
C GLY A 131 -2.14 1.33 12.85
N ALA A 132 -2.49 1.37 14.13
CA ALA A 132 -2.64 0.18 14.98
C ALA A 132 -3.70 -0.80 14.42
N SER A 133 -4.85 -0.29 13.97
CA SER A 133 -5.87 -1.11 13.28
C SER A 133 -5.34 -1.73 12.00
N GLY A 134 -4.51 -0.99 11.25
CA GLY A 134 -3.86 -1.48 10.04
C GLY A 134 -2.88 -2.62 10.31
N GLU A 135 -2.14 -2.57 11.42
CA GLU A 135 -1.25 -3.66 11.85
C GLU A 135 -2.03 -4.94 12.15
N VAL A 136 -3.17 -4.81 12.84
CA VAL A 136 -4.06 -5.94 13.14
C VAL A 136 -4.60 -6.56 11.84
N ALA A 137 -5.06 -5.73 10.90
CA ALA A 137 -5.55 -6.20 9.60
C ALA A 137 -4.46 -6.92 8.79
N ALA A 138 -3.24 -6.38 8.74
CA ALA A 138 -2.10 -7.03 8.10
C ALA A 138 -1.78 -8.38 8.78
N GLY A 139 -1.86 -8.45 10.10
CA GLY A 139 -1.72 -9.69 10.87
C GLY A 139 -2.69 -10.78 10.40
N TYR A 140 -3.98 -10.46 10.29
CA TYR A 140 -4.98 -11.42 9.80
C TYR A 140 -4.73 -11.86 8.35
N LEU A 141 -4.32 -10.94 7.47
CA LEU A 141 -4.00 -11.28 6.08
C LEU A 141 -2.77 -12.22 6.00
N LYS A 142 -1.75 -11.97 6.82
CA LYS A 142 -0.59 -12.84 6.94
C LYS A 142 -0.97 -14.24 7.43
N GLU A 143 -1.73 -14.34 8.52
CA GLU A 143 -2.20 -15.63 9.06
C GLU A 143 -3.02 -16.41 8.04
N THR A 144 -3.90 -15.70 7.31
CA THR A 144 -4.70 -16.27 6.24
C THR A 144 -3.82 -16.84 5.14
N HIS A 145 -2.84 -16.06 4.65
CA HIS A 145 -1.89 -16.53 3.63
C HIS A 145 -1.08 -17.75 4.10
N LEU A 146 -0.58 -17.74 5.32
CA LEU A 146 0.23 -18.84 5.88
C LEU A 146 -0.58 -20.13 6.10
N SER A 147 -1.90 -20.03 6.21
CA SER A 147 -2.80 -21.17 6.39
C SER A 147 -3.26 -21.80 5.08
N MET A 148 -2.91 -21.20 3.91
CA MET A 148 -3.29 -21.75 2.61
C MET A 148 -2.33 -22.87 2.15
N PRO A 149 -2.84 -23.91 1.46
CA PRO A 149 -2.00 -24.93 0.86
C PRO A 149 -1.11 -24.33 -0.24
N ARG A 150 0.16 -24.72 -0.25
CA ARG A 150 1.16 -24.32 -1.25
C ARG A 150 1.06 -25.16 -2.51
#